data_AF-A0A938UX59-F1
#
_entry.id   AF-A0A938UX59-F1
#
_cell.length_a   1.000
_cell.length_b   1.000
_cell.length_c   1.000
_cell.angle_alpha   90.00
_cell.angle_beta   90.00
_cell.angle_gamma   90.00
#
_symmetry.space_group_name_H-M   'P 1'
#
loop_
_entity.id
_entity.type
_entity.pdbx_description
1 polymer ?
#
loop_
_entity_poly.entity_id
_entity_poly.type
_entity_poly.pdbx_seq_one_letter_code
_entity_poly.pdbx_strand_id
1 'polypeptide(L)'
;MSRFKKWAKHEYSRKQRIIAVVFGGIFFWIAIPFLMIIGSSFIDPWLSLPGFRIGPVNRWAGLSLIIIGWLFANWTVKVQFSSGRGTPIPLMATQRLVVKGPYALCRNPMTLGTALFYTGVAIWRGSFSVL
;
A
#
# COMPACT_ATOMS: atom_id res chain seq x y z
N MET A 1 -8.75 15.97 -24.75
CA MET A 1 -8.06 14.76 -24.24
C MET A 1 -7.67 15.00 -22.78
N SER A 2 -8.13 14.20 -21.81
CA SER A 2 -7.87 14.44 -20.38
C SER A 2 -6.37 14.38 -20.06
N ARG A 3 -5.89 15.25 -19.15
CA ARG A 3 -4.45 15.34 -18.77
C ARG A 3 -3.86 13.98 -18.37
N PHE A 4 -4.66 13.14 -17.71
CA PHE A 4 -4.29 11.77 -17.33
C PHE A 4 -3.90 10.87 -18.51
N LYS A 5 -4.63 10.94 -19.63
CA LYS A 5 -4.32 10.14 -20.83
C LYS A 5 -3.02 10.59 -21.50
N LYS A 6 -2.65 11.87 -21.35
CA LYS A 6 -1.38 12.41 -21.85
C LYS A 6 -0.21 11.91 -21.01
N TRP A 7 -0.33 11.92 -19.68
CA TRP A 7 0.69 11.40 -18.77
C TRP A 7 0.87 9.89 -18.89
N ALA A 8 -0.22 9.13 -19.01
CA ALA A 8 -0.16 7.69 -19.16
C ALA A 8 0.54 7.22 -20.44
N LYS A 9 0.59 8.04 -21.49
CA LYS A 9 1.29 7.75 -22.75
C LYS A 9 2.81 8.00 -22.68
N HIS A 10 3.29 8.65 -21.63
CA HIS A 10 4.71 8.99 -21.50
C HIS A 10 5.47 7.86 -20.78
N GLU A 11 6.42 7.24 -21.48
CA GLU A 11 7.31 6.26 -20.87
C GLU A 11 8.48 6.95 -20.17
N TYR A 12 8.52 6.87 -18.85
CA TYR A 12 9.56 7.48 -18.02
C TYR A 12 10.84 6.62 -17.97
N SER A 13 11.97 7.30 -17.81
CA SER A 13 13.27 6.62 -17.65
C SER A 13 13.29 5.71 -16.41
N ARG A 14 14.20 4.73 -16.39
CA ARG A 14 14.36 3.83 -15.23
C ARG A 14 14.67 4.62 -13.94
N LYS A 15 15.52 5.66 -14.02
CA LYS A 15 15.87 6.51 -12.88
C LYS A 15 14.65 7.24 -12.30
N GLN A 16 13.83 7.85 -13.14
CA GLN A 16 12.60 8.53 -12.71
C GLN A 16 11.61 7.58 -12.05
N ARG A 17 11.44 6.36 -12.59
CA ARG A 17 10.58 5.34 -11.98
C ARG A 17 11.09 4.87 -10.62
N ILE A 18 12.42 4.72 -10.45
CA ILE A 18 13.02 4.37 -9.15
C ILE A 18 12.71 5.46 -8.13
N ILE A 19 12.95 6.73 -8.49
CA ILE A 19 12.65 7.87 -7.63
C ILE A 19 11.18 7.84 -7.21
N ALA A 20 10.27 7.69 -8.17
CA ALA A 20 8.84 7.64 -7.90
C ALA A 20 8.46 6.47 -6.97
N VAL A 21 9.01 5.27 -7.19
CA VAL A 21 8.76 4.11 -6.33
C VAL A 21 9.30 4.31 -4.91
N VAL A 22 10.49 4.91 -4.75
CA VAL A 22 11.07 5.20 -3.43
C VAL A 22 10.21 6.22 -2.67
N PHE A 23 9.87 7.34 -3.31
CA PHE A 23 8.99 8.35 -2.69
C PHE A 23 7.60 7.79 -2.38
N GLY A 24 7.01 7.04 -3.31
CA GLY A 24 5.75 6.34 -3.08
C GLY A 24 5.86 5.34 -1.93
N GLY A 25 6.94 4.57 -1.86
CA GLY A 25 7.20 3.63 -0.78
C GLY A 25 7.28 4.31 0.59
N ILE A 26 8.03 5.40 0.71
CA ILE A 26 8.11 6.20 1.96
C ILE A 26 6.72 6.70 2.35
N PHE A 27 5.97 7.24 1.38
CA PHE A 27 4.65 7.78 1.64
C PHE A 27 3.65 6.70 2.10
N PHE A 28 3.53 5.60 1.37
CA PHE A 28 2.54 4.55 1.64
C PHE A 28 2.92 3.63 2.81
N TRP A 29 4.21 3.35 3.01
CA TRP A 29 4.68 2.42 4.06
C TRP A 29 5.04 3.09 5.38
N ILE A 30 5.32 4.40 5.38
CA ILE A 30 5.75 5.11 6.58
C ILE A 30 4.80 6.26 6.89
N ALA A 31 4.66 7.23 5.98
CA ALA A 31 3.91 8.45 6.28
C ALA A 31 2.42 8.17 6.56
N ILE A 32 1.75 7.39 5.71
CA ILE A 32 0.33 7.05 5.91
C ILE A 32 0.12 6.27 7.23
N PRO A 33 0.79 5.13 7.50
CA PRO A 33 0.62 4.41 8.76
C PRO A 33 0.89 5.26 9.99
N PHE A 34 1.93 6.10 9.93
CA PHE A 34 2.26 7.01 11.01
C PHE A 34 1.13 8.00 11.28
N LEU A 35 0.60 8.63 10.23
CA LEU A 35 -0.55 9.54 10.32
C LEU A 35 -1.80 8.82 10.82
N MET A 36 -2.08 7.59 10.38
CA MET A 36 -3.22 6.80 10.85
C MET A 36 -3.10 6.47 12.34
N ILE A 37 -1.91 6.08 12.81
CA ILE A 37 -1.66 5.80 14.24
C ILE A 37 -1.83 7.06 15.09
N ILE A 38 -1.28 8.19 14.64
CA ILE A 38 -1.45 9.47 15.33
C ILE A 38 -2.92 9.88 15.34
N GLY A 39 -3.57 9.87 14.18
CA GLY A 39 -4.98 10.21 14.01
C GLY A 39 -5.89 9.38 14.90
N SER A 40 -5.63 8.07 15.01
CA SER A 40 -6.40 7.19 15.90
C SER A 40 -6.39 7.62 17.36
N SER A 41 -5.30 8.24 17.83
CA SER A 41 -5.20 8.71 19.22
C SER A 41 -6.08 9.93 19.49
N PHE A 42 -6.50 10.67 18.46
CA PHE A 42 -7.46 11.77 18.55
C PHE A 42 -8.89 11.31 18.24
N ILE A 43 -9.05 10.42 17.26
CA ILE A 43 -10.36 9.94 16.80
C ILE A 43 -10.98 8.95 17.79
N ASP A 44 -10.20 8.02 18.35
CA ASP A 44 -10.71 6.99 19.26
C ASP A 44 -11.42 7.62 20.48
N PRO A 45 -10.85 8.61 21.19
CA PRO A 45 -11.54 9.26 22.30
C PRO A 45 -12.70 10.13 21.83
N TRP A 46 -12.55 10.84 20.70
CA TRP A 46 -13.59 11.73 20.19
C TRP A 46 -14.87 10.98 19.80
N LEU A 47 -14.74 9.78 19.23
CA LEU A 47 -15.85 8.90 18.88
C LEU A 47 -16.18 7.86 19.95
N SER A 48 -15.49 7.89 21.10
CA SER A 48 -15.63 6.89 22.17
C SER A 48 -15.49 5.45 21.67
N LEU A 49 -14.59 5.21 20.72
CA LEU A 49 -14.44 3.90 20.09
C LEU A 49 -13.73 2.91 21.03
N PRO A 50 -14.23 1.66 21.12
CA PRO A 50 -13.59 0.65 21.94
C PRO A 50 -12.27 0.19 21.31
N GLY A 51 -11.23 0.05 22.12
CA GLY A 51 -10.01 -0.66 21.72
C GLY A 51 -10.21 -2.18 21.77
N PHE A 52 -9.51 -2.93 20.91
CA PHE A 52 -9.62 -4.40 20.85
C PHE A 52 -8.27 -5.10 21.13
N ARG A 53 -7.65 -4.78 22.26
CA ARG A 53 -6.33 -5.34 22.63
C ARG A 53 -6.46 -6.67 23.37
N ILE A 54 -6.13 -7.78 22.72
CA ILE A 54 -6.12 -9.14 23.28
C ILE A 54 -4.68 -9.54 23.70
N GLY A 55 -3.89 -8.58 24.20
CA GLY A 55 -2.50 -8.81 24.61
C GLY A 55 -1.54 -9.11 23.44
N PRO A 56 -0.62 -10.09 23.58
CA PRO A 56 0.44 -10.35 22.59
C PRO A 56 -0.09 -10.89 21.26
N VAL A 57 -1.29 -11.47 21.24
CA VAL A 57 -1.92 -12.02 20.03
C VAL A 57 -2.07 -10.94 18.96
N ASN A 58 -2.56 -9.75 19.32
CA ASN A 58 -2.66 -8.60 18.41
C ASN A 58 -1.31 -8.24 17.78
N ARG A 59 -0.24 -8.27 18.58
CA ARG A 59 1.10 -7.89 18.11
C ARG A 59 1.58 -8.86 17.05
N TRP A 60 1.48 -10.17 17.30
CA TRP A 60 1.93 -11.19 16.37
C TRP A 60 1.04 -11.27 15.14
N ALA A 61 -0.29 -11.31 15.30
CA ALA A 61 -1.23 -11.35 14.19
C ALA A 61 -1.11 -10.09 13.30
N GLY A 62 -1.03 -8.91 13.91
CA GLY A 62 -0.83 -7.64 13.20
C GLY A 62 0.50 -7.63 12.45
N LEU A 63 1.60 -8.05 13.09
CA LEU A 63 2.91 -8.11 12.45
C LEU A 63 2.94 -9.10 11.27
N SER A 64 2.30 -10.27 11.41
CA SER A 64 2.18 -11.24 10.31
C SER A 64 1.45 -10.65 9.12
N LEU A 65 0.32 -9.96 9.34
CA LEU A 65 -0.45 -9.30 8.27
C LEU A 65 0.32 -8.15 7.63
N ILE A 66 1.04 -7.35 8.42
CA ILE A 66 1.94 -6.29 7.92
C ILE A 66 2.97 -6.88 6.97
N ILE A 67 3.68 -7.94 7.39
CA ILE A 67 4.74 -8.56 6.59
C ILE A 67 4.15 -9.16 5.30
N ILE A 68 3.05 -9.92 5.40
CA ILE A 68 2.41 -10.55 4.25
C ILE A 68 1.91 -9.49 3.25
N GLY A 69 1.18 -8.48 3.74
CA GLY A 69 0.67 -7.39 2.92
C GLY A 69 1.77 -6.59 2.24
N TRP A 70 2.84 -6.28 2.98
CA TRP A 70 4.01 -5.58 2.44
C TRP A 70 4.72 -6.40 1.36
N LEU A 71 5.00 -7.68 1.60
CA LEU A 71 5.64 -8.56 0.61
C LEU A 71 4.78 -8.69 -0.66
N PHE A 72 3.48 -8.87 -0.51
CA PHE A 72 2.55 -9.03 -1.63
C PHE A 72 2.42 -7.75 -2.48
N ALA A 73 2.34 -6.58 -1.83
CA ALA A 73 2.32 -5.30 -2.50
C ALA A 73 3.65 -5.01 -3.23
N ASN A 74 4.80 -5.26 -2.59
CA ASN A 74 6.10 -5.03 -3.22
C ASN A 74 6.39 -6.00 -4.37
N TRP A 75 5.88 -7.25 -4.30
CA TRP A 75 5.89 -8.15 -5.45
C TRP A 75 5.13 -7.54 -6.63
N THR A 76 3.99 -6.92 -6.37
CA THR A 76 3.19 -6.21 -7.37
C THR A 76 3.94 -5.02 -7.98
N VAL A 77 4.61 -4.21 -7.16
CA VAL A 77 5.48 -3.11 -7.62
C VAL A 77 6.60 -3.63 -8.52
N LYS A 78 7.27 -4.72 -8.12
CA LYS A 78 8.36 -5.33 -8.90
C LYS A 78 7.89 -5.76 -10.29
N VAL A 79 6.72 -6.36 -10.41
CA VAL A 79 6.18 -6.81 -11.71
C VAL A 79 5.72 -5.61 -12.56
N GLN A 80 5.08 -4.59 -11.98
CA GLN A 80 4.74 -3.36 -12.70
C GLN A 80 5.97 -2.63 -13.24
N PHE A 81 7.02 -2.55 -12.42
CA PHE A 81 8.28 -1.90 -12.77
C PHE A 81 9.02 -2.62 -13.90
N SER A 82 9.16 -3.94 -13.79
CA SER A 82 9.92 -4.77 -14.74
C SER A 82 9.12 -5.08 -16.01
N SER A 83 7.92 -5.64 -15.86
CA SER A 83 7.11 -6.15 -16.98
C SER A 83 6.17 -5.09 -17.55
N GLY A 84 5.55 -4.30 -16.67
CA GLY A 84 4.62 -3.23 -17.06
C GLY A 84 5.30 -1.95 -17.53
N ARG A 85 6.63 -1.82 -17.31
CA ARG A 85 7.44 -0.62 -17.57
C ARG A 85 6.92 0.67 -16.92
N GLY A 86 6.06 0.57 -15.91
CA GLY A 86 5.53 1.70 -15.15
C GLY A 86 5.63 1.47 -13.65
N THR A 87 4.78 2.14 -12.88
CA THR A 87 4.69 2.03 -11.42
C THR A 87 3.21 2.02 -11.03
N PRO A 88 2.88 1.67 -9.78
CA PRO A 88 1.51 1.81 -9.28
C PRO A 88 1.01 3.27 -9.22
N ILE A 89 1.90 4.25 -9.40
CA ILE A 89 1.55 5.66 -9.30
C ILE A 89 0.91 6.08 -10.63
N PRO A 90 -0.30 6.68 -10.63
CA PRO A 90 -1.03 7.04 -11.85
C PRO A 90 -0.25 7.94 -12.82
N LEU A 91 0.64 8.79 -12.27
CA LEU A 91 1.52 9.67 -13.05
C LEU A 91 2.54 8.91 -13.91
N MET A 92 2.90 7.68 -13.51
CA MET A 92 3.85 6.82 -14.22
C MET A 92 3.23 5.44 -14.48
N ALA A 93 2.01 5.41 -15.01
CA ALA A 93 1.25 4.19 -15.26
C ALA A 93 2.00 3.16 -16.13
N THR A 94 1.63 1.88 -15.99
CA THR A 94 2.16 0.79 -16.80
C THR A 94 1.87 0.99 -18.28
N GLN A 95 2.89 0.78 -19.13
CA GLN A 95 2.82 0.89 -20.59
C GLN A 95 2.39 -0.43 -21.25
N ARG A 96 2.51 -1.55 -20.52
CA ARG A 96 2.11 -2.87 -20.97
C ARG A 96 1.18 -3.49 -19.95
N LEU A 97 0.17 -4.22 -20.45
CA LEU A 97 -0.71 -4.99 -19.59
C LEU A 97 0.10 -6.07 -18.86
N VAL A 98 -0.01 -6.09 -17.53
CA VAL A 98 0.65 -7.05 -16.67
C VAL A 98 -0.35 -8.15 -16.30
N VAL A 99 -0.09 -9.37 -16.74
CA VAL A 99 -0.95 -10.55 -16.46
C VAL A 99 -0.21 -11.67 -15.71
N LYS A 100 1.05 -11.44 -15.31
CA LYS A 100 1.90 -12.43 -14.64
C LYS A 100 2.13 -12.08 -13.17
N GLY A 101 2.56 -13.08 -12.39
CA GLY A 101 2.87 -12.91 -10.97
C GLY A 101 1.59 -12.66 -10.16
N PRO A 102 1.55 -11.63 -9.30
CA PRO A 102 0.40 -11.42 -8.41
C PRO A 102 -0.87 -11.03 -9.17
N TYR A 103 -0.73 -10.52 -10.41
CA TYR A 103 -1.85 -10.24 -11.31
C TYR A 103 -2.54 -11.49 -11.88
N ALA A 104 -1.94 -12.67 -11.74
CA ALA A 104 -2.59 -13.94 -12.08
C ALA A 104 -3.55 -14.40 -10.97
N LEU A 105 -3.37 -13.92 -9.73
CA LEU A 105 -4.19 -14.30 -8.58
C LEU A 105 -5.44 -13.42 -8.46
N CYS A 106 -5.32 -12.12 -8.74
CA CYS A 106 -6.44 -11.18 -8.74
C CYS A 106 -6.15 -9.95 -9.63
N ARG A 107 -7.19 -9.17 -9.94
CA ARG A 107 -7.08 -7.97 -10.80
C ARG A 107 -6.38 -6.79 -10.13
N ASN A 108 -6.48 -6.67 -8.80
CA ASN A 108 -5.96 -5.54 -8.02
C ASN A 108 -5.05 -6.00 -6.87
N PRO A 109 -3.93 -6.68 -7.16
CA PRO A 109 -3.09 -7.26 -6.11
C PRO A 109 -2.41 -6.21 -5.22
N MET A 110 -2.14 -5.02 -5.77
CA MET A 110 -1.59 -3.90 -4.98
C MET A 110 -2.56 -3.50 -3.87
N THR A 111 -3.84 -3.31 -4.22
CA THR A 111 -4.90 -2.94 -3.28
C THR A 111 -5.08 -4.00 -2.21
N LEU A 112 -5.06 -5.28 -2.58
CA LEU A 112 -5.13 -6.39 -1.63
C LEU A 112 -3.94 -6.36 -0.65
N GLY A 113 -2.71 -6.21 -1.16
CA GLY A 113 -1.51 -6.13 -0.32
C GLY A 113 -1.53 -4.93 0.63
N THR A 114 -1.93 -3.75 0.16
CA THR A 114 -2.06 -2.55 1.01
C THR A 114 -3.18 -2.68 2.04
N ALA A 115 -4.31 -3.30 1.68
CA ALA A 115 -5.41 -3.52 2.61
C ALA A 115 -5.00 -4.48 3.75
N LEU A 116 -4.31 -5.58 3.42
CA LEU A 116 -3.75 -6.49 4.42
C LEU A 116 -2.74 -5.79 5.33
N PHE A 117 -1.88 -4.96 4.75
CA PHE A 117 -0.90 -4.18 5.50
C PHE A 117 -1.57 -3.22 6.49
N TYR A 118 -2.50 -2.37 6.05
CA TYR A 118 -3.19 -1.42 6.94
C TYR A 118 -4.08 -2.11 7.97
N THR A 119 -4.73 -3.22 7.61
CA THR A 119 -5.44 -4.07 8.57
C THR A 119 -4.50 -4.61 9.64
N GLY A 120 -3.30 -5.05 9.24
CA GLY A 120 -2.26 -5.47 10.18
C GLY A 120 -1.81 -4.35 11.11
N VAL A 121 -1.66 -3.11 10.62
CA VAL A 121 -1.34 -1.93 11.43
C VAL A 121 -2.46 -1.65 12.43
N ALA A 122 -3.73 -1.71 12.02
CA ALA A 122 -4.88 -1.52 12.89
C ALA A 122 -4.95 -2.58 14.01
N ILE A 123 -4.74 -3.85 13.67
CA ILE A 123 -4.70 -4.96 14.64
C ILE A 123 -3.52 -4.80 15.60
N TRP A 124 -2.33 -4.48 15.08
CA TRP A 124 -1.13 -4.26 15.89
C TRP A 124 -1.32 -3.11 16.89
N ARG A 125 -1.97 -2.01 16.48
CA ARG A 125 -2.32 -0.88 17.34
C ARG A 125 -3.50 -1.17 18.28
N GLY A 126 -4.39 -2.09 17.87
CA GLY A 126 -5.63 -2.44 18.55
C GLY A 126 -6.67 -1.32 18.52
N SER A 127 -6.80 -0.63 17.39
CA SER A 127 -7.71 0.51 17.21
C SER A 127 -8.47 0.40 15.89
N PHE A 128 -9.79 0.64 15.92
CA PHE A 128 -10.64 0.61 14.73
C PHE A 128 -10.44 1.84 13.84
N SER A 129 -10.08 3.00 14.40
CA SER A 129 -9.88 4.24 13.63
C SER A 129 -8.60 4.25 12.79
N VAL A 130 -7.76 3.23 12.94
CA VAL A 130 -6.58 3.02 12.09
C VAL A 130 -6.95 2.36 10.76
N LEU A 131 -8.16 1.81 10.61
CA LEU A 131 -8.65 1.22 9.36
C LEU A 131 -9.33 2.28 8.49
#